data_AF-A0A3N5SL43-F1
#
_entry.id   AF-A0A3N5SL43-F1
#
_cell.length_a   1.000
_cell.length_b   1.000
_cell.length_c   1.000
_cell.angle_alpha   90.00
_cell.angle_beta   90.00
_cell.angle_gamma   90.00
#
_symmetry.space_group_name_H-M   'P 1'
#
loop_
_entity.id
_entity.type
_entity.pdbx_description
1 polymer ?
#
loop_
_entity_poly.entity_id
_entity_poly.type
_entity_poly.pdbx_seq_one_letter_code
_entity_poly.pdbx_strand_id
1 'polypeptide(L)'
;MQHRRHESTDLPLSYRSSSAKGALDAYLIPVNMKKGRPGTVLTVIAPAGALEAVRGTIYTETTTLGLRVQTIGREKLERSFVTVV
;
A
#
# COMPACT_ATOMS: atom_id res chain seq x y z
N MET A 1 23.38 -11.75 -5.81
CA MET A 1 22.09 -11.05 -5.66
C MET A 1 21.85 -10.84 -4.18
N GLN A 2 22.11 -9.64 -3.66
CA GLN A 2 22.02 -9.36 -2.23
C GLN A 2 20.56 -9.06 -1.85
N HIS A 3 19.95 -9.94 -1.05
CA HIS A 3 18.74 -9.63 -0.28
C HIS A 3 19.08 -8.58 0.78
N ARG A 4 19.17 -7.31 0.39
CA ARG A 4 19.24 -6.20 1.35
C ARG A 4 17.86 -6.12 2.01
N ARG A 5 17.78 -6.35 3.33
CA ARG A 5 16.55 -6.08 4.09
C ARG A 5 16.29 -4.58 3.95
N HIS A 6 15.19 -4.20 3.32
CA HIS A 6 14.77 -2.79 3.27
C HIS A 6 14.47 -2.34 4.71
N GLU A 7 15.16 -1.30 5.16
CA GLU A 7 14.86 -0.66 6.44
C GLU A 7 13.56 0.14 6.28
N SER A 8 12.78 0.31 7.36
CA SER A 8 11.48 1.02 7.32
C SER A 8 11.57 2.45 6.76
N THR A 9 12.76 3.05 6.80
CA THR A 9 13.10 4.37 6.23
C THR A 9 13.19 4.39 4.71
N ASP A 10 13.47 3.26 4.06
CA ASP A 10 13.65 3.13 2.61
C ASP A 10 12.32 3.12 1.84
N LEU A 11 11.19 3.05 2.55
CA LEU A 11 9.87 3.01 1.93
C LEU A 11 9.39 4.43 1.59
N PRO A 12 8.74 4.63 0.43
CA PRO A 12 8.11 5.89 0.07
C PRO A 12 7.20 6.40 1.19
N LEU A 13 7.16 7.72 1.42
CA LEU A 13 6.28 8.31 2.43
C LEU A 13 4.81 7.89 2.20
N SER A 14 4.39 7.86 0.92
CA SER A 14 3.05 7.44 0.51
C SER A 14 2.66 6.04 1.01
N TYR A 15 3.63 5.13 1.13
CA TYR A 15 3.40 3.80 1.70
C TYR A 15 3.06 3.91 3.18
N ARG A 16 3.95 4.54 3.97
CA ARG A 16 3.83 4.66 5.42
C ARG A 16 2.57 5.41 5.85
N SER A 17 2.29 6.52 5.20
CA SER A 17 1.14 7.36 5.51
C SER A 17 -0.19 6.69 5.17
N SER A 18 -0.24 5.87 4.11
CA SER A 18 -1.45 5.12 3.77
C SER A 18 -1.82 4.10 4.85
N SER A 19 -0.82 3.37 5.37
CA SER A 19 -0.99 2.43 6.50
C SER A 19 -1.49 3.13 7.76
N ALA A 20 -1.06 4.36 8.01
CA ALA A 20 -1.52 5.16 9.16
C ALA A 20 -2.96 5.72 9.00
N LYS A 21 -3.50 5.80 7.78
CA LYS A 21 -4.81 6.40 7.47
C LYS A 21 -5.92 5.37 7.20
N GLY A 22 -5.79 4.19 7.80
CA GLY A 22 -6.82 3.15 7.75
C GLY A 22 -6.70 2.19 6.57
N ALA A 23 -5.54 2.15 5.89
CA ALA A 23 -5.25 1.02 5.01
C ALA A 23 -5.06 -0.26 5.85
N LEU A 24 -5.63 -1.37 5.36
CA LEU A 24 -5.44 -2.70 5.91
C LEU A 24 -4.08 -3.28 5.51
N ASP A 25 -3.65 -2.97 4.28
CA ASP A 25 -2.38 -3.43 3.73
C ASP A 25 -1.91 -2.47 2.63
N ALA A 26 -0.61 -2.41 2.43
CA ALA A 26 0.00 -1.69 1.32
C ALA A 26 1.25 -2.46 0.85
N TYR A 27 1.49 -2.46 -0.45
CA TYR A 27 2.67 -3.10 -1.03
C TYR A 27 3.17 -2.38 -2.30
N LEU A 28 4.44 -2.59 -2.62
CA LEU A 28 5.15 -1.96 -3.72
C LEU A 28 5.70 -3.04 -4.66
N ILE A 29 5.45 -2.89 -5.96
CA ILE A 29 5.99 -3.80 -6.98
C ILE A 29 6.89 -2.99 -7.92
N PRO A 30 8.19 -3.35 -8.07
CA PRO A 30 9.05 -2.73 -9.07
C PRO A 30 8.59 -3.13 -10.48
N VAL A 31 8.51 -2.17 -11.40
CA VAL A 31 8.06 -2.39 -12.78
C VAL A 31 8.90 -1.60 -13.77
N ASN A 32 8.95 -2.07 -15.02
CA ASN A 32 9.45 -1.30 -16.15
C ASN A 32 8.28 -0.60 -16.83
N MET A 33 8.33 0.72 -16.91
CA MET A 33 7.32 1.55 -17.56
C MET A 33 7.69 1.86 -19.01
N LYS A 34 6.78 2.53 -19.72
CA LYS A 34 7.04 3.04 -21.09
C LYS A 34 8.36 3.81 -21.15
N LYS A 35 9.02 3.75 -22.31
CA LYS A 35 10.34 4.37 -22.55
C LYS A 35 11.44 3.81 -21.65
N GLY A 36 11.33 2.56 -21.20
CA GLY A 36 12.36 1.87 -20.40
C GLY A 36 12.57 2.46 -19.00
N ARG A 37 11.63 3.26 -18.49
CA ARG A 37 11.77 3.94 -17.20
C ARG A 37 11.50 2.96 -16.05
N PRO A 38 12.39 2.82 -15.06
CA PRO A 38 12.06 2.08 -13.85
C PRO A 38 10.95 2.83 -13.09
N GLY A 39 10.00 2.09 -12.54
CA GLY A 39 8.90 2.62 -11.76
C GLY A 39 8.45 1.65 -10.68
N THR A 40 7.46 2.07 -9.89
CA THR A 40 6.90 1.27 -8.81
C THR A 40 5.38 1.37 -8.84
N VAL A 41 4.72 0.23 -8.73
CA VAL A 41 3.27 0.16 -8.51
C VAL A 41 3.03 0.12 -7.01
N LEU A 42 2.37 1.14 -6.48
CA LEU A 42 1.80 1.14 -5.13
C LEU A 42 0.40 0.57 -5.18
N THR A 43 0.15 -0.49 -4.41
CA THR A 43 -1.20 -1.00 -4.17
C THR A 43 -1.54 -0.84 -2.69
N VAL A 44 -2.76 -0.38 -2.42
CA VAL A 44 -3.27 -0.18 -1.06
C VAL A 44 -4.62 -0.89 -0.96
N ILE A 45 -4.77 -1.73 0.05
CA ILE A 45 -6.04 -2.37 0.42
C ILE A 45 -6.59 -1.61 1.62
N ALA A 46 -7.81 -1.11 1.51
CA ALA A 46 -8.45 -0.34 2.58
C ALA A 46 -9.95 -0.68 2.67
N PRO A 47 -10.60 -0.48 3.84
CA PRO A 47 -12.04 -0.54 3.95
C PRO A 47 -12.69 0.57 3.10
N ALA A 48 -13.92 0.36 2.64
CA ALA A 48 -14.64 1.33 1.82
C ALA A 48 -14.71 2.74 2.47
N GLY A 49 -14.91 2.79 3.80
CA GLY A 49 -14.97 4.07 4.55
C GLY A 49 -13.64 4.85 4.60
N ALA A 50 -12.51 4.22 4.30
CA ALA A 50 -11.19 4.88 4.31
C ALA A 50 -10.74 5.36 2.92
N LEU A 51 -11.54 5.14 1.87
CA LEU A 51 -11.16 5.39 0.48
C LEU A 51 -10.68 6.84 0.25
N GLU A 52 -11.43 7.82 0.71
CA GLU A 52 -11.08 9.24 0.47
C GLU A 52 -9.82 9.67 1.24
N ALA A 53 -9.64 9.19 2.47
CA ALA A 53 -8.44 9.48 3.26
C ALA A 53 -7.18 8.88 2.62
N VAL A 54 -7.25 7.62 2.17
CA VAL A 54 -6.16 6.96 1.46
C VAL A 54 -5.87 7.65 0.12
N ARG A 55 -6.92 7.96 -0.65
CA ARG A 55 -6.81 8.67 -1.94
C ARG A 55 -6.11 10.01 -1.78
N GLY A 56 -6.56 10.85 -0.84
CA GLY A 56 -5.95 12.16 -0.59
C GLY A 56 -4.47 12.06 -0.22
N THR A 57 -4.09 11.02 0.51
CA THR A 57 -2.70 10.75 0.88
C THR A 57 -1.85 10.41 -0.35
N ILE A 58 -2.34 9.51 -1.21
CA ILE A 58 -1.59 9.12 -2.40
C ILE A 58 -1.43 10.31 -3.34
N TYR A 59 -2.44 11.14 -3.53
CA TYR A 59 -2.32 12.34 -4.35
C TYR A 59 -1.38 13.40 -3.74
N THR A 60 -1.36 13.52 -2.42
CA THR A 60 -0.48 14.49 -1.74
C THR A 60 1.00 14.06 -1.78
N GLU A 61 1.25 12.76 -1.66
CA GLU A 61 2.59 12.23 -1.42
C GLU A 61 3.23 11.57 -2.64
N THR A 62 2.50 11.48 -3.76
CA THR A 62 3.00 10.95 -5.01
C THR A 62 2.73 11.90 -6.17
N THR A 63 3.42 11.69 -7.28
CA THR A 63 3.21 12.46 -8.51
C THR A 63 2.14 11.84 -9.42
N THR A 64 1.34 10.88 -8.91
CA THR A 64 0.30 10.26 -9.73
C THR A 64 -0.81 11.25 -10.05
N LEU A 65 -1.32 11.17 -11.29
CA LEU A 65 -2.46 11.97 -11.73
C LEU A 65 -3.79 11.22 -11.58
N GLY A 66 -3.74 9.94 -11.21
CA GLY A 66 -4.94 9.11 -11.10
C GLY A 66 -4.71 7.83 -10.33
N LEU A 67 -5.80 7.25 -9.82
CA LEU A 67 -5.81 5.95 -9.14
C LEU A 67 -6.76 5.01 -9.87
N ARG A 68 -6.45 3.71 -9.81
CA ARG A 68 -7.37 2.65 -10.19
C ARG A 68 -7.98 2.10 -8.91
N VAL A 69 -9.31 2.16 -8.80
CA VAL A 69 -10.05 1.75 -7.61
C VAL A 69 -11.02 0.65 -7.98
N GLN A 70 -11.02 -0.43 -7.21
CA GLN A 70 -11.95 -1.55 -7.36
C GLN A 70 -12.41 -2.00 -5.98
N THR A 71 -13.70 -2.35 -5.88
CA THR A 71 -14.25 -2.99 -4.67
C THR A 71 -14.14 -4.48 -4.84
N ILE A 72 -13.54 -5.17 -3.86
CA ILE A 72 -13.32 -6.61 -3.90
C ILE A 72 -13.93 -7.22 -2.65
N GLY A 73 -14.69 -8.31 -2.82
CA GLY A 73 -15.17 -9.12 -1.70
C GLY A 73 -14.01 -9.87 -1.03
N ARG A 74 -14.07 -10.02 0.30
CA ARG A 74 -13.07 -10.76 1.06
C ARG A 74 -13.76 -11.78 1.96
N GLU A 75 -13.40 -13.04 1.78
CA GLU A 75 -13.69 -14.09 2.73
C GLU A 75 -12.54 -14.17 3.76
N LYS A 76 -12.87 -14.34 5.04
CA LYS A 76 -11.88 -14.43 6.12
C LYS A 76 -12.33 -15.43 7.16
N LEU A 77 -11.40 -16.24 7.65
CA LEU A 77 -11.62 -17.08 8.83
C LEU A 77 -11.74 -16.22 10.08
N GLU A 78 -12.51 -16.71 11.05
CA GLU A 78 -12.55 -16.12 12.39
C GLU A 78 -11.17 -16.25 13.07
N ARG A 79 -10.78 -15.22 13.81
CA ARG A 79 -9.50 -15.17 14.53
C ARG A 79 -9.78 -14.98 16.01
N SER A 80 -9.16 -15.80 16.84
CA SER A 80 -9.09 -15.63 18.28
C SER A 80 -7.63 -15.46 18.72
N PHE A 81 -7.43 -14.81 19.86
CA PHE A 81 -6.12 -14.60 20.47
C PHE A 81 -6.09 -15.35 21.80
N VAL A 82 -4.99 -16.04 22.09
CA VAL A 82 -4.76 -16.75 23.36
C VAL A 82 -3.39 -16.36 23.88
N THR A 83 -3.31 -16.01 25.17
CA THR A 83 -2.04 -15.72 25.84
C THR A 83 -1.35 -17.02 26.20
N VAL A 84 -0.07 -17.16 25.82
CA VAL A 84 0.78 -18.29 26.21
C VAL A 84 1.74 -17.81 27.30
N VAL A 85 1.77 -18.54 28.42
CA VAL A 85 2.59 -18.26 29.60
C VAL A 85 3.84 -19.14 29.58
#